data_AF-A0A835WS77-F1
#
_entry.id   AF-A0A835WS77-F1
#
_cell.length_a   1.000
_cell.length_b   1.000
_cell.length_c   1.000
_cell.angle_alpha   90.00
_cell.angle_beta   90.00
_cell.angle_gamma   90.00
#
_symmetry.space_group_name_H-M   'P 1'
#
loop_
_entity.id
_entity.type
_entity.pdbx_description
1 polymer ?
#
loop_
_entity_poly.entity_id
_entity_poly.type
_entity_poly.pdbx_seq_one_letter_code
_entity_poly.pdbx_strand_id
1 'polypeptide(L)'
;MAKTQSYVIGKNGKSVTVPLGAVQQLPESLQSLIFVSIFIALAVCTYLNVTLVGPALAAAAPAVHAWLLWARVPLCSALFSAVGVAHFTAHEGIASMYPKPGAWGLWHLPGSASFHTNWTGVAEVAGALGLALGAAAIPALQALYPQLQAVSAAGLFLLTIAVSPANVYMFTHNAPGPVGSVVPWPLHVLRFYMQVALLTAFWDMGRGVLLGHVPLLP
;
A
#
# COMPACT_ATOMS: atom_id res chain seq x y z
N MET A 1 -12.80 -31.38 3.86
CA MET A 1 -12.44 -29.98 3.57
C MET A 1 -11.16 -29.95 2.73
N ALA A 2 -11.06 -29.02 1.78
CA ALA A 2 -9.83 -28.82 1.01
C ALA A 2 -8.68 -28.44 1.97
N LYS A 3 -7.48 -28.96 1.73
CA LYS A 3 -6.27 -28.66 2.54
C LYS A 3 -5.35 -27.64 1.88
N THR A 4 -5.62 -27.34 0.62
CA THR A 4 -4.79 -26.50 -0.23
C THR A 4 -5.67 -25.65 -1.14
N GLN A 5 -5.06 -24.63 -1.74
CA GLN A 5 -5.67 -23.81 -2.77
C GLN A 5 -4.64 -23.44 -3.83
N SER A 6 -5.12 -23.16 -5.03
CA SER A 6 -4.27 -22.84 -6.18
C SER A 6 -4.40 -21.38 -6.60
N TYR A 7 -3.28 -20.84 -7.06
CA TYR A 7 -3.11 -19.47 -7.54
C TYR A 7 -2.40 -19.48 -8.89
N VAL A 8 -2.89 -18.69 -9.84
CA VAL A 8 -2.20 -18.45 -11.12
C VAL A 8 -1.23 -17.29 -10.92
N ILE A 9 0.06 -17.48 -11.20
CA ILE A 9 1.11 -16.50 -10.86
C ILE A 9 2.00 -16.09 -12.04
N GLY A 10 1.79 -16.65 -13.24
CA GLY A 10 2.63 -16.33 -14.40
C GLY A 10 1.88 -16.32 -15.72
N LYS A 11 2.43 -15.62 -16.70
CA LYS A 11 1.87 -15.37 -18.04
C LYS A 11 1.44 -16.62 -18.81
N ASN A 12 2.05 -17.77 -18.52
CA ASN A 12 1.73 -19.06 -19.17
C ASN A 12 0.66 -19.87 -18.41
N GLY A 13 -0.11 -19.23 -17.51
CA GLY A 13 -1.08 -19.94 -16.67
C GLY A 13 -0.45 -20.82 -15.59
N LYS A 14 0.84 -20.60 -15.27
CA LYS A 14 1.54 -21.36 -14.23
C LYS A 14 0.79 -21.20 -12.91
N SER A 15 0.37 -22.33 -12.35
CA SER A 15 -0.33 -22.37 -11.08
C SER A 15 0.59 -22.86 -9.97
N VAL A 16 0.44 -22.30 -8.78
CA VAL A 16 1.08 -22.75 -7.54
C VAL A 16 0.01 -23.12 -6.55
N THR A 17 0.19 -24.29 -5.94
CA THR A 17 -0.70 -24.80 -4.89
C THR A 17 -0.03 -24.61 -3.55
N VAL A 18 -0.75 -23.99 -2.61
CA VAL A 18 -0.28 -23.67 -1.26
C VAL A 18 -1.25 -24.23 -0.22
N PRO A 19 -0.80 -24.51 1.01
CA PRO A 19 -1.71 -24.84 2.11
C PRO A 19 -2.65 -23.67 2.41
N LEU A 20 -3.85 -23.98 2.91
CA LEU A 20 -4.75 -22.95 3.42
C LEU A 20 -4.06 -22.15 4.55
N GLY A 21 -4.30 -20.84 4.58
CA GLY A 21 -3.78 -19.98 5.64
C GLY A 21 -4.39 -20.36 7.00
N ALA A 22 -3.66 -20.09 8.09
CA ALA A 22 -4.15 -20.35 9.44
C ALA A 22 -5.44 -19.55 9.73
N VAL A 23 -5.46 -18.29 9.31
CA VAL A 23 -6.63 -17.41 9.47
C VAL A 23 -7.78 -17.87 8.58
N GLN A 24 -7.52 -18.22 7.32
CA GLN A 24 -8.52 -18.74 6.38
C GLN A 24 -9.28 -19.98 6.89
N GLN A 25 -8.72 -20.74 7.83
CA GLN A 25 -9.34 -21.93 8.42
C GLN A 25 -10.25 -21.64 9.63
N LEU A 26 -10.27 -20.39 10.11
CA LEU A 26 -11.14 -19.98 11.22
C LEU A 26 -12.57 -19.69 10.75
N PRO A 27 -13.57 -19.69 11.65
CA PRO A 27 -14.89 -19.13 11.37
C PRO A 27 -14.79 -17.71 10.80
N GLU A 28 -15.67 -17.37 9.85
CA GLU A 28 -15.62 -16.08 9.13
C GLU A 28 -15.62 -14.88 10.08
N SER A 29 -16.37 -14.93 11.19
CA SER A 29 -16.38 -13.86 12.19
C SER A 29 -15.00 -13.59 12.80
N LEU A 30 -14.19 -14.63 13.03
CA LEU A 30 -12.82 -14.47 13.51
C LEU A 30 -11.89 -13.96 12.40
N GLN A 31 -12.12 -14.37 11.15
CA GLN A 31 -11.39 -13.81 10.00
C GLN A 31 -11.65 -12.32 9.84
N SER A 32 -12.93 -11.90 9.93
CA SER A 32 -13.35 -10.51 9.90
C SER A 32 -12.68 -9.71 11.02
N LEU A 33 -12.71 -10.25 12.25
CA LEU A 33 -12.11 -9.60 13.42
C LEU A 33 -10.59 -9.40 13.23
N ILE A 34 -9.88 -10.40 12.73
CA ILE A 34 -8.44 -10.31 12.45
C ILE A 34 -8.16 -9.26 11.37
N PHE A 35 -8.93 -9.28 10.27
CA PHE A 35 -8.83 -8.31 9.20
C PHE A 35 -9.00 -6.87 9.74
N VAL A 36 -10.08 -6.61 10.47
CA VAL A 36 -10.37 -5.28 11.04
C VAL A 36 -9.29 -4.88 12.06
N SER A 37 -8.82 -5.82 12.89
CA SER A 37 -7.78 -5.55 13.88
C SER A 37 -6.45 -5.11 13.24
N ILE A 38 -6.10 -5.66 12.08
CA ILE A 38 -4.91 -5.24 11.33
C ILE A 38 -5.07 -3.80 10.83
N PHE A 39 -6.26 -3.41 10.34
CA PHE A 39 -6.54 -2.03 9.93
C PHE A 39 -6.52 -1.05 11.10
N ILE A 40 -7.08 -1.44 12.25
CA ILE A 40 -6.99 -0.64 13.48
C ILE A 40 -5.53 -0.46 13.88
N ALA A 41 -4.73 -1.53 13.84
CA ALA A 41 -3.30 -1.46 14.16
C ALA A 41 -2.55 -0.54 13.19
N LEU A 42 -2.82 -0.62 11.87
CA LEU A 42 -2.24 0.31 10.89
C LEU A 42 -2.57 1.76 11.23
N ALA A 43 -3.85 2.06 11.49
CA ALA A 43 -4.30 3.41 11.83
C ALA A 43 -3.66 3.94 13.12
N VAL A 44 -3.65 3.13 14.19
CA VAL A 44 -3.05 3.49 15.48
C VAL A 44 -1.54 3.70 15.33
N CYS A 45 -0.83 2.79 14.67
CA CYS A 45 0.61 2.92 14.49
C CYS A 45 0.97 4.14 13.62
N THR A 46 0.22 4.43 12.55
CA THR A 46 0.42 5.65 11.76
C THR A 46 0.15 6.90 12.61
N TYR A 47 -0.94 6.93 13.38
CA TYR A 47 -1.25 8.05 14.27
C TYR A 47 -0.15 8.28 15.30
N LEU A 48 0.33 7.24 15.98
CA LEU A 48 1.41 7.35 16.96
C LEU A 48 2.73 7.80 16.30
N ASN A 49 3.01 7.36 15.07
CA ASN A 49 4.19 7.82 14.34
C ASN A 49 4.12 9.31 14.04
N VAL A 50 2.96 9.82 13.61
CA VAL A 50 2.75 11.24 13.30
C VAL A 50 2.77 12.11 14.57
N THR A 51 2.13 11.65 15.65
CA THR A 51 1.87 12.50 16.83
C THR A 51 2.93 12.39 17.93
N LEU A 52 3.62 11.26 18.02
CA LEU A 52 4.59 11.00 19.09
C LEU A 52 6.00 10.75 18.54
N VAL A 53 6.15 9.75 17.67
CA VAL A 53 7.49 9.29 17.24
C VAL A 53 8.19 10.33 16.39
N GLY A 54 7.51 10.93 15.41
CA GLY A 54 8.06 11.98 14.56
C GLY A 54 8.58 13.18 15.35
N PRO A 55 7.75 13.81 16.22
CA PRO A 55 8.20 14.89 17.10
C PRO A 55 9.33 14.47 18.05
N ALA A 56 9.26 13.28 18.65
CA ALA A 56 10.32 12.79 19.52
C ALA A 56 11.65 12.59 18.76
N LEU A 57 11.59 12.07 17.52
CA LEU A 57 12.76 11.92 16.66
C LEU A 57 13.34 13.27 16.22
N ALA A 58 12.47 14.24 15.90
CA ALA A 58 12.88 15.59 15.58
C ALA A 58 13.65 16.25 16.74
N ALA A 59 13.23 15.99 17.99
CA ALA A 59 13.89 16.50 19.18
C ALA A 59 15.19 15.74 19.52
N ALA A 60 15.17 14.40 19.47
CA ALA A 60 16.29 13.58 19.90
C ALA A 60 17.40 13.43 18.84
N ALA A 61 17.04 13.43 17.57
CA ALA A 61 17.96 13.23 16.44
C ALA A 61 17.56 14.09 15.23
N PRO A 62 17.67 15.43 15.32
CA PRO A 62 17.20 16.36 14.29
C PRO A 62 17.83 16.13 12.92
N ALA A 63 19.11 15.73 12.85
CA ALA A 63 19.78 15.42 11.59
C ALA A 63 19.17 14.19 10.89
N VAL A 64 18.82 13.15 11.66
CA VAL A 64 18.16 11.94 11.13
C VAL A 64 16.75 12.29 10.65
N HIS A 65 16.01 13.07 11.44
CA HIS A 65 14.67 13.53 11.05
C HIS A 65 14.71 14.36 9.76
N ALA A 66 15.62 15.32 9.66
CA ALA A 66 15.80 16.14 8.46
C ALA A 66 16.16 15.29 7.23
N TRP A 67 17.06 14.31 7.39
CA TRP A 67 17.40 13.38 6.32
C TRP A 67 16.18 12.56 5.86
N LEU A 68 15.36 12.05 6.78
CA LEU A 68 14.14 11.31 6.45
C LEU A 68 13.13 12.19 5.68
N LEU A 69 12.94 13.44 6.10
CA LEU A 69 12.05 14.38 5.41
C LEU A 69 12.52 14.70 3.99
N TRP A 70 13.83 14.80 3.78
CA TRP A 70 14.41 15.01 2.45
C TRP A 70 14.31 13.75 1.58
N ALA A 71 14.66 12.58 2.13
CA ALA A 71 14.75 11.33 1.40
C ALA A 71 13.39 10.75 0.98
N ARG A 72 12.31 11.06 1.72
CA ARG A 72 11.00 10.43 1.50
C ARG A 72 10.42 10.66 0.11
N VAL A 73 10.61 11.85 -0.48
CA VAL A 73 10.05 12.17 -1.80
C VAL A 73 10.71 11.30 -2.87
N PRO A 74 12.04 11.37 -3.10
CA PRO A 74 12.67 10.54 -4.13
C PRO A 74 12.49 9.05 -3.85
N LEU A 75 12.53 8.62 -2.59
CA LEU A 75 12.33 7.21 -2.22
C LEU A 75 10.91 6.72 -2.56
N CYS A 76 9.87 7.47 -2.16
CA CYS A 76 8.49 7.09 -2.44
C CYS A 76 8.17 7.16 -3.93
N SER A 77 8.66 8.18 -4.64
CA SER A 77 8.51 8.27 -6.10
C SER A 77 9.16 7.09 -6.82
N ALA A 78 10.40 6.73 -6.46
CA ALA A 78 11.06 5.57 -7.05
C ALA A 78 10.33 4.27 -6.74
N LEU A 79 9.93 4.05 -5.47
CA LEU A 79 9.23 2.85 -5.04
C LEU A 79 7.89 2.68 -5.78
N PHE A 80 7.03 3.69 -5.78
CA PHE A 80 5.71 3.59 -6.40
C PHE A 80 5.78 3.57 -7.93
N SER A 81 6.80 4.17 -8.55
CA SER A 81 7.04 3.98 -9.99
C SER A 81 7.40 2.52 -10.29
N ALA A 82 8.29 1.92 -9.51
CA ALA A 82 8.71 0.54 -9.70
C ALA A 82 7.58 -0.47 -9.46
N VAL A 83 6.82 -0.31 -8.37
CA VAL A 83 5.67 -1.17 -8.05
C VAL A 83 4.55 -0.94 -9.06
N GLY A 84 4.33 0.31 -9.50
CA GLY A 84 3.34 0.62 -10.53
C GLY A 84 3.64 -0.05 -11.87
N VAL A 85 4.91 -0.07 -12.29
CA VAL A 85 5.34 -0.85 -13.47
C VAL A 85 5.21 -2.36 -13.23
N ALA A 86 5.47 -2.83 -12.00
CA ALA A 86 5.36 -4.26 -11.66
C ALA A 86 3.95 -4.81 -11.87
N HIS A 87 2.90 -3.99 -11.65
CA HIS A 87 1.51 -4.36 -11.94
C HIS A 87 1.27 -4.82 -13.38
N PHE A 88 2.08 -4.36 -14.33
CA PHE A 88 2.00 -4.75 -15.75
C PHE A 88 3.02 -5.83 -16.12
N THR A 89 4.21 -5.82 -15.52
CA THR A 89 5.27 -6.78 -15.87
C THR A 89 5.13 -8.13 -15.16
N ALA A 90 4.57 -8.13 -13.95
CA ALA A 90 4.29 -9.29 -13.10
C ALA A 90 2.79 -9.42 -12.76
N HIS A 91 1.94 -9.06 -13.73
CA HIS A 91 0.49 -8.90 -13.58
C HIS A 91 -0.20 -10.10 -12.92
N GLU A 92 0.03 -11.34 -13.39
CA GLU A 92 -0.64 -12.52 -12.83
C GLU A 92 -0.26 -12.76 -11.36
N GLY A 93 1.01 -12.58 -11.03
CA GLY A 93 1.51 -12.68 -9.66
C GLY A 93 0.83 -11.68 -8.73
N ILE A 94 0.68 -10.43 -9.16
CA ILE A 94 0.02 -9.38 -8.37
C ILE A 94 -1.50 -9.61 -8.30
N ALA A 95 -2.14 -9.97 -9.41
CA ALA A 95 -3.55 -10.32 -9.42
C ALA A 95 -3.86 -11.53 -8.53
N SER A 96 -2.91 -12.44 -8.34
CA SER A 96 -3.08 -13.63 -7.47
C SER A 96 -3.25 -13.30 -5.98
N MET A 97 -2.76 -12.14 -5.54
CA MET A 97 -2.92 -11.66 -4.17
C MET A 97 -4.13 -10.73 -3.98
N TYR A 98 -4.92 -10.50 -5.04
CA TYR A 98 -6.21 -9.83 -4.89
C TYR A 98 -7.18 -10.70 -4.07
N PRO A 99 -7.82 -10.16 -3.02
CA PRO A 99 -8.73 -10.94 -2.19
C PRO A 99 -9.92 -11.45 -3.01
N LYS A 100 -10.20 -12.75 -2.92
CA LYS A 100 -11.34 -13.36 -3.61
C LYS A 100 -12.66 -12.87 -3.01
N PRO A 101 -13.76 -12.83 -3.79
CA PRO A 101 -15.09 -12.53 -3.25
C PRO A 101 -15.42 -13.44 -2.05
N GLY A 102 -15.93 -12.84 -0.97
CA GLY A 102 -16.20 -13.51 0.29
C GLY A 102 -15.01 -13.64 1.23
N ALA A 103 -13.80 -13.16 0.86
CA ALA A 103 -12.66 -13.18 1.77
C ALA A 103 -13.00 -12.50 3.10
N TRP A 104 -12.62 -13.16 4.20
CA TRP A 104 -12.92 -12.77 5.58
C TRP A 104 -14.41 -12.59 5.91
N GLY A 105 -15.34 -13.09 5.08
CA GLY A 105 -16.79 -12.91 5.26
C GLY A 105 -17.33 -11.50 4.98
N LEU A 106 -16.49 -10.60 4.44
CA LEU A 106 -16.85 -9.19 4.25
C LEU A 106 -16.37 -8.58 2.93
N TRP A 107 -15.50 -9.26 2.18
CA TRP A 107 -14.91 -8.71 0.97
C TRP A 107 -15.77 -8.98 -0.28
N HIS A 108 -16.49 -7.96 -0.73
CA HIS A 108 -17.37 -8.04 -1.91
C HIS A 108 -17.14 -6.88 -2.89
N LEU A 109 -15.88 -6.54 -3.14
CA LEU A 109 -15.53 -5.45 -4.05
C LEU A 109 -15.84 -5.84 -5.52
N PRO A 110 -16.63 -5.04 -6.27
CA PRO A 110 -16.95 -5.32 -7.66
C PRO A 110 -15.73 -5.19 -8.57
N GLY A 111 -15.80 -5.82 -9.74
CA GLY A 111 -14.70 -5.85 -10.71
C GLY A 111 -13.84 -7.12 -10.60
N SER A 112 -12.87 -7.25 -11.49
CA SER A 112 -11.97 -8.41 -11.54
C SER A 112 -10.62 -8.10 -10.86
N ALA A 113 -9.91 -9.15 -10.44
CA ALA A 113 -8.53 -9.00 -9.94
C ALA A 113 -7.63 -8.27 -10.94
N SER A 114 -7.79 -8.55 -12.24
CA SER A 114 -7.06 -7.88 -13.33
C SER A 114 -7.41 -6.39 -13.43
N PHE A 115 -8.70 -6.03 -13.33
CA PHE A 115 -9.12 -4.63 -13.33
C PHE A 115 -8.44 -3.83 -12.21
N HIS A 116 -8.52 -4.34 -10.97
CA HIS A 116 -7.91 -3.68 -9.81
C HIS A 116 -6.39 -3.63 -9.89
N THR A 117 -5.76 -4.70 -10.39
CA THR A 117 -4.29 -4.74 -10.61
C THR A 117 -3.86 -3.65 -11.58
N ASN A 118 -4.51 -3.54 -12.74
CA ASN A 118 -4.15 -2.56 -13.75
C ASN A 118 -4.37 -1.12 -13.27
N TRP A 119 -5.52 -0.82 -12.65
CA TRP A 119 -5.80 0.53 -12.16
C TRP A 119 -4.93 0.93 -10.97
N THR A 120 -4.57 -0.02 -10.11
CA THR A 120 -3.58 0.21 -9.05
C THR A 120 -2.25 0.61 -9.68
N GLY A 121 -1.76 -0.14 -10.67
CA GLY A 121 -0.52 0.20 -11.38
C GLY A 121 -0.53 1.61 -11.98
N VAL A 122 -1.63 1.99 -12.64
CA VAL A 122 -1.80 3.37 -13.16
C VAL A 122 -1.74 4.41 -12.03
N ALA A 123 -2.47 4.18 -10.95
CA ALA A 123 -2.54 5.12 -9.83
C ALA A 123 -1.18 5.27 -9.12
N GLU A 124 -0.42 4.19 -8.96
CA GLU A 124 0.92 4.21 -8.37
C GLU A 124 1.90 5.01 -9.24
N VAL A 125 1.93 4.77 -10.56
CA VAL A 125 2.79 5.54 -11.48
C VAL A 125 2.39 7.01 -11.52
N ALA A 126 1.09 7.30 -11.65
CA ALA A 126 0.61 8.69 -11.70
C ALA A 126 0.93 9.46 -10.41
N GLY A 127 0.67 8.85 -9.24
CA GLY A 127 1.00 9.45 -7.96
C GLY A 127 2.51 9.61 -7.76
N ALA A 128 3.32 8.66 -8.19
CA ALA A 128 4.79 8.75 -8.09
C ALA A 128 5.36 9.88 -8.96
N LEU A 129 4.88 10.00 -10.19
CA LEU A 129 5.26 11.08 -11.11
C LEU A 129 4.81 12.43 -10.58
N GLY A 130 3.57 12.55 -10.10
CA GLY A 130 3.09 13.80 -9.51
C GLY A 130 3.87 14.19 -8.24
N LEU A 131 4.26 13.22 -7.40
CA LEU A 131 5.13 13.45 -6.25
C LEU A 131 6.52 13.98 -6.67
N ALA A 132 7.12 13.36 -7.69
CA ALA A 132 8.43 13.75 -8.22
C ALA A 132 8.40 15.14 -8.88
N LEU A 133 7.40 15.40 -9.72
CA LEU A 133 7.24 16.66 -10.45
C LEU A 133 6.83 17.82 -9.53
N GLY A 134 5.99 17.56 -8.52
CA GLY A 134 5.60 18.58 -7.54
C GLY A 134 6.77 19.00 -6.65
N ALA A 135 7.69 18.07 -6.37
CA ALA A 135 8.91 18.36 -5.63
C ALA A 135 10.08 18.83 -6.52
N ALA A 136 9.99 18.64 -7.83
CA ALA A 136 11.03 19.07 -8.75
C ALA A 136 11.15 20.59 -8.69
N ALA A 137 12.38 21.10 -8.60
CA ALA A 137 12.69 22.52 -8.67
C ALA A 137 12.53 23.07 -10.10
N ILE A 138 11.41 22.75 -10.77
CA ILE A 138 11.01 23.29 -12.06
C ILE A 138 10.02 24.42 -11.76
N PRO A 139 10.47 25.69 -11.71
CA PRO A 139 9.66 26.77 -11.17
C PRO A 139 8.35 26.99 -11.92
N ALA A 140 8.37 26.78 -13.25
CA ALA A 140 7.18 26.91 -14.08
C ALA A 140 6.08 25.90 -13.73
N LEU A 141 6.44 24.64 -13.44
CA LEU A 141 5.46 23.62 -13.05
C LEU A 141 4.93 23.87 -11.64
N GLN A 142 5.79 24.28 -10.71
CA GLN A 142 5.38 24.61 -9.35
C GLN A 142 4.44 25.82 -9.32
N ALA A 143 4.68 26.83 -10.17
CA ALA A 143 3.80 27.99 -10.28
C ALA A 143 2.43 27.63 -10.85
N LEU A 144 2.37 26.72 -11.83
CA LEU A 144 1.11 26.28 -12.45
C LEU A 144 0.33 25.29 -11.58
N TYR A 145 1.02 24.44 -10.81
CA TYR A 145 0.42 23.37 -10.01
C TYR A 145 1.01 23.32 -8.59
N PRO A 146 0.79 24.35 -7.75
CA PRO A 146 1.41 24.44 -6.43
C PRO A 146 0.96 23.32 -5.47
N GLN A 147 -0.21 22.71 -5.70
CA GLN A 147 -0.71 21.62 -4.86
C GLN A 147 -0.29 20.22 -5.35
N LEU A 148 0.44 20.10 -6.47
CA LEU A 148 0.68 18.81 -7.13
C LEU A 148 1.29 17.77 -6.18
N GLN A 149 2.34 18.15 -5.43
CA GLN A 149 2.99 17.24 -4.49
C GLN A 149 2.01 16.77 -3.39
N ALA A 150 1.24 17.69 -2.83
CA ALA A 150 0.32 17.39 -1.73
C ALA A 150 -0.85 16.52 -2.19
N VAL A 151 -1.40 16.80 -3.39
CA VAL A 151 -2.49 16.01 -3.99
C VAL A 151 -1.99 14.61 -4.35
N SER A 152 -0.80 14.48 -4.94
CA SER A 152 -0.21 13.18 -5.24
C SER A 152 0.08 12.38 -3.97
N ALA A 153 0.61 13.01 -2.91
CA ALA A 153 0.80 12.36 -1.62
C ALA A 153 -0.52 11.91 -0.99
N ALA A 154 -1.57 12.74 -1.02
CA ALA A 154 -2.90 12.36 -0.54
C ALA A 154 -3.49 11.19 -1.34
N GLY A 155 -3.32 11.20 -2.66
CA GLY A 155 -3.71 10.08 -3.53
C GLY A 155 -2.99 8.79 -3.17
N LEU A 156 -1.66 8.84 -2.99
CA LEU A 156 -0.86 7.67 -2.59
C LEU A 156 -1.17 7.20 -1.17
N PHE A 157 -1.53 8.09 -0.24
CA PHE A 157 -2.03 7.74 1.09
C PHE A 157 -3.29 6.88 0.98
N LEU A 158 -4.30 7.37 0.25
CA LEU A 158 -5.57 6.67 0.06
C LEU A 158 -5.39 5.36 -0.72
N LEU A 159 -4.52 5.37 -1.73
CA LEU A 159 -4.18 4.17 -2.50
C LEU A 159 -3.53 3.12 -1.60
N THR A 160 -2.57 3.51 -0.74
CA THR A 160 -1.92 2.60 0.21
C THR A 160 -2.95 1.92 1.14
N ILE A 161 -3.96 2.67 1.60
CA ILE A 161 -5.08 2.09 2.36
C ILE A 161 -5.89 1.12 1.49
N ALA A 162 -6.25 1.53 0.28
CA ALA A 162 -7.09 0.75 -0.63
C ALA A 162 -6.45 -0.59 -1.05
N VAL A 163 -5.12 -0.63 -1.20
CA VAL A 163 -4.38 -1.85 -1.58
C VAL A 163 -3.92 -2.69 -0.39
N SER A 164 -4.03 -2.17 0.84
CA SER A 164 -3.68 -2.90 2.07
C SER A 164 -4.37 -4.27 2.22
N PRO A 165 -5.64 -4.48 1.78
CA PRO A 165 -6.27 -5.79 1.80
C PRO A 165 -5.46 -6.87 1.06
N ALA A 166 -4.74 -6.55 -0.01
CA ALA A 166 -3.89 -7.53 -0.71
C ALA A 166 -2.77 -8.05 0.20
N ASN A 167 -2.10 -7.17 0.96
CA ASN A 167 -1.08 -7.58 1.93
C ASN A 167 -1.68 -8.44 3.06
N VAL A 168 -2.87 -8.09 3.56
CA VAL A 168 -3.60 -8.90 4.55
C VAL A 168 -4.00 -10.25 3.96
N TYR A 169 -4.36 -10.30 2.70
CA TYR A 169 -4.77 -11.53 2.01
C TYR A 169 -3.59 -12.49 1.83
N MET A 170 -2.41 -11.98 1.47
CA MET A 170 -1.19 -12.78 1.47
C MET A 170 -0.92 -13.42 2.84
N PHE A 171 -1.08 -12.67 3.93
CA PHE A 171 -0.89 -13.17 5.30
C PHE A 171 -1.94 -14.20 5.71
N THR A 172 -3.22 -13.90 5.45
CA THR A 172 -4.34 -14.69 5.98
C THR A 172 -4.68 -15.92 5.13
N HIS A 173 -4.40 -15.87 3.83
CA HIS A 173 -4.74 -16.89 2.84
C HIS A 173 -3.49 -17.46 2.13
N ASN A 174 -2.27 -17.21 2.64
CA ASN A 174 -1.03 -17.69 2.03
C ASN A 174 -0.92 -17.35 0.53
N ALA A 175 -1.55 -16.28 0.06
CA ALA A 175 -1.50 -15.91 -1.35
C ALA A 175 -0.04 -15.61 -1.73
N PRO A 176 0.52 -16.29 -2.74
CA PRO A 176 1.95 -16.24 -3.02
C PRO A 176 2.40 -14.89 -3.60
N GLY A 177 1.46 -14.13 -4.16
CA GLY A 177 1.75 -12.87 -4.83
C GLY A 177 2.78 -13.04 -5.96
N PRO A 178 3.52 -11.99 -6.30
CA PRO A 178 4.56 -12.07 -7.34
C PRO A 178 5.78 -12.91 -6.94
N VAL A 179 5.89 -13.34 -5.68
CA VAL A 179 7.02 -14.16 -5.19
C VAL A 179 6.87 -15.62 -5.63
N GLY A 180 5.63 -16.08 -5.83
CA GLY A 180 5.34 -17.44 -6.28
C GLY A 180 5.48 -18.52 -5.20
N SER A 181 5.63 -18.14 -3.94
CA SER A 181 5.67 -19.03 -2.77
C SER A 181 5.01 -18.37 -1.56
N VAL A 182 4.69 -19.16 -0.54
CA VAL A 182 4.13 -18.63 0.71
C VAL A 182 5.16 -17.71 1.37
N VAL A 183 4.75 -16.49 1.67
CA VAL A 183 5.61 -15.50 2.32
C VAL A 183 5.77 -15.86 3.80
N PRO A 184 7.00 -15.96 4.34
CA PRO A 184 7.23 -16.22 5.75
C PRO A 184 6.65 -15.12 6.66
N TRP A 185 6.15 -15.51 7.84
CA TRP A 185 5.53 -14.58 8.80
C TRP A 185 6.36 -13.33 9.15
N PRO A 186 7.72 -13.37 9.29
CA PRO A 186 8.48 -12.16 9.62
C PRO A 186 8.41 -11.11 8.51
N LEU A 187 8.26 -11.54 7.25
CA LEU A 187 8.14 -10.62 6.12
C LEU A 187 6.76 -9.95 6.09
N HIS A 188 5.72 -10.56 6.65
CA HIS A 188 4.42 -9.88 6.84
C HIS A 188 4.51 -8.78 7.89
N VAL A 189 5.28 -9.01 8.97
CA VAL A 189 5.54 -7.98 9.98
C VAL A 189 6.35 -6.83 9.39
N LEU A 190 7.39 -7.12 8.60
CA LEU A 190 8.14 -6.10 7.87
C LEU A 190 7.24 -5.27 6.96
N ARG A 191 6.39 -5.94 6.16
CA ARG A 191 5.41 -5.26 5.27
C ARG A 191 4.47 -4.34 6.06
N PHE A 192 3.97 -4.79 7.21
CA PHE A 192 3.13 -3.97 8.08
C PHE A 192 3.85 -2.68 8.50
N TYR A 193 5.09 -2.77 8.99
CA TYR A 193 5.86 -1.58 9.38
C TYR A 193 6.20 -0.68 8.19
N MET A 194 6.49 -1.25 7.02
CA MET A 194 6.68 -0.47 5.80
C MET A 194 5.40 0.28 5.40
N GLN A 195 4.23 -0.35 5.52
CA GLN A 195 2.95 0.34 5.28
C GLN A 195 2.71 1.48 6.27
N VAL A 196 3.00 1.28 7.56
CA VAL A 196 2.94 2.36 8.56
C VAL A 196 3.87 3.52 8.19
N ALA A 197 5.10 3.22 7.77
CA ALA A 197 6.06 4.24 7.36
C ALA A 197 5.59 5.01 6.12
N LEU A 198 5.07 4.32 5.10
CA LEU A 198 4.50 4.93 3.89
C LEU A 198 3.29 5.82 4.22
N LEU A 199 2.34 5.31 4.99
CA LEU A 199 1.16 6.06 5.42
C LEU A 199 1.56 7.31 6.22
N THR A 200 2.56 7.19 7.10
CA THR A 200 3.09 8.33 7.86
C THR A 200 3.71 9.38 6.94
N ALA A 201 4.54 8.95 5.98
CA ALA A 201 5.20 9.86 5.03
C ALA A 201 4.18 10.59 4.13
N PHE A 202 3.20 9.86 3.59
CA PHE A 202 2.16 10.45 2.74
C PHE A 202 1.18 11.31 3.52
N TRP A 203 0.85 10.95 4.76
CA TRP A 203 0.06 11.81 5.64
C TRP A 203 0.76 13.16 5.85
N ASP A 204 2.04 13.16 6.21
CA ASP A 204 2.75 14.42 6.46
C ASP A 204 2.76 15.34 5.22
N MET A 205 2.98 14.77 4.03
CA MET A 205 2.99 15.54 2.77
C MET A 205 1.58 15.92 2.27
N GLY A 206 0.55 15.10 2.54
CA GLY A 206 -0.78 15.22 1.94
C GLY A 206 -1.89 15.72 2.88
N ARG A 207 -1.63 15.84 4.19
CA ARG A 207 -2.66 16.17 5.21
C ARG A 207 -3.42 17.46 4.92
N GLY A 208 -2.77 18.46 4.31
CA GLY A 208 -3.44 19.70 3.93
C GLY A 208 -4.59 19.47 2.95
N VAL A 209 -4.41 18.56 2.00
CA VAL A 209 -5.46 18.16 1.05
C VAL A 209 -6.49 17.27 1.74
N LEU A 210 -6.05 16.27 2.51
CA LEU A 210 -6.95 15.31 3.18
C LEU A 210 -7.89 15.97 4.20
N LEU A 211 -7.46 17.07 4.82
CA LEU A 211 -8.25 17.83 5.79
C LEU A 211 -8.99 19.02 5.16
N GLY A 212 -8.89 19.22 3.84
CA GLY A 212 -9.57 20.31 3.13
C GLY A 212 -8.95 21.70 3.36
N HIS A 213 -7.73 21.78 3.89
CA HIS A 213 -6.98 23.04 4.06
C HIS A 213 -6.27 23.50 2.77
N VAL A 214 -6.15 22.63 1.78
CA VAL A 214 -5.54 22.90 0.47
C VAL A 214 -6.60 22.68 -0.62
N PRO A 215 -6.93 23.69 -1.45
CA PRO A 215 -7.92 23.54 -2.51
C PRO A 215 -7.40 22.61 -3.63
N LEU A 216 -8.30 21.78 -4.19
CA LEU A 216 -7.99 20.80 -5.24
C LEU A 216 -7.86 21.41 -6.65
N LEU A 217 -8.28 22.66 -6.83
CA LEU A 217 -8.21 23.42 -8.07
C LEU A 217 -7.64 24.82 -7.76
N PRO A 218 -6.88 25.44 -8.68
CA PRO A 218 -6.65 26.89 -8.65
C PRO A 218 -7.96 27.67 -8.78
#